data_AF-A0A521P780-F1
#
_entry.id   AF-A0A521P780-F1
#
_cell.length_a   1.000
_cell.length_b   1.000
_cell.length_c   1.000
_cell.angle_alpha   90.00
_cell.angle_beta   90.00
_cell.angle_gamma   90.00
#
_symmetry.space_group_name_H-M   'P 1'
#
loop_
_entity.id
_entity.type
_entity.pdbx_description
1 polymer ?
#
loop_
_entity_poly.entity_id
_entity_poly.type
_entity_poly.pdbx_seq_one_letter_code
_entity_poly.pdbx_strand_id
1 'polypeptide(L)'
;MLNPVMPARLAVVAVATVGLLLVSCQREAEPVVPPPEATPPAASSPETPPLNPAVNPALDRRELLTAVAAAASNYAAGASAAAADPLVGRQFDVRLAFGCEGPEAPPADGAAGDGLARWSWGPERQTIRLSLTPGDWTRSALIAGAGQDRWEAVEGFWVARAWMNADGCPSVRADPLASGPAAPSPQTVGLAAVFEAGGSRLGRRNGRAYAHTIRAAGDAGPEAPAGGYRVRLEGRIAAFPDGRAIRCRAANPDQRPVCVAAVQLDRVAFETAGGETLSEWRPG
;
A
#
# COMPACT_ATOMS: atom_id res chain seq x y z
N MET A 1 -64.97 -25.50 30.11
CA MET A 1 -63.93 -26.42 30.63
C MET A 1 -62.82 -25.53 31.17
N LEU A 2 -62.90 -25.08 32.44
CA LEU A 2 -62.28 -25.71 33.62
C LEU A 2 -60.77 -25.91 33.44
N ASN A 3 -60.00 -24.95 33.98
CA ASN A 3 -58.70 -25.16 34.64
C ASN A 3 -58.86 -26.24 35.74
N PRO A 4 -57.80 -26.89 36.34
CA PRO A 4 -56.72 -26.16 37.03
C PRO A 4 -55.36 -26.91 37.30
N VAL A 5 -54.51 -26.26 38.11
CA VAL A 5 -53.56 -26.78 39.15
C VAL A 5 -52.08 -27.11 38.81
N MET A 6 -51.21 -26.18 39.23
CA MET A 6 -49.82 -26.34 39.73
C MET A 6 -49.80 -27.07 41.10
N PRO A 7 -48.70 -27.68 41.62
CA PRO A 7 -47.86 -26.89 42.58
C PRO A 7 -46.41 -27.34 42.88
N ALA A 8 -45.60 -26.32 43.26
CA ALA A 8 -44.71 -26.18 44.44
C ALA A 8 -43.42 -27.04 44.55
N ARG A 9 -42.28 -26.56 45.10
CA ARG A 9 -42.01 -25.84 46.38
C ARG A 9 -40.63 -25.12 46.31
N LEU A 10 -40.50 -23.83 46.68
CA LEU A 10 -40.11 -23.25 48.00
C LEU A 10 -38.62 -23.52 48.36
N ALA A 11 -37.79 -22.61 48.91
CA ALA A 11 -38.02 -21.41 49.73
C ALA A 11 -36.67 -20.63 49.93
N VAL A 12 -36.65 -19.28 50.03
CA VAL A 12 -36.39 -18.45 51.27
C VAL A 12 -34.91 -18.07 51.47
N VAL A 13 -34.45 -16.87 51.91
CA VAL A 13 -35.01 -15.54 52.28
C VAL A 13 -33.87 -14.51 52.29
N ALA A 14 -34.21 -13.23 52.09
CA ALA A 14 -33.37 -12.04 52.17
C ALA A 14 -33.26 -11.45 53.60
N VAL A 15 -32.22 -10.67 53.91
CA VAL A 15 -32.32 -9.50 54.81
C VAL A 15 -31.25 -8.46 54.46
N ALA A 16 -31.68 -7.20 54.34
CA ALA A 16 -30.87 -5.98 54.34
C ALA A 16 -31.31 -5.11 55.53
N THR A 17 -30.37 -4.43 56.21
CA THR A 17 -30.69 -3.30 57.10
C THR A 17 -29.49 -2.36 57.25
N VAL A 18 -29.79 -1.06 57.14
CA VAL A 18 -28.92 0.13 57.32
C VAL A 18 -29.43 0.91 58.54
N GLY A 19 -28.55 1.55 59.31
CA GLY A 19 -28.94 2.64 60.23
C GLY A 19 -27.94 3.00 61.34
N LEU A 20 -27.52 4.27 61.38
CA LEU A 20 -26.55 4.95 62.27
C LEU A 20 -26.96 5.08 63.77
N LEU A 21 -25.99 5.28 64.68
CA LEU A 21 -25.69 6.55 65.42
C LEU A 21 -24.77 6.37 66.68
N LEU A 22 -23.73 7.23 66.76
CA LEU A 22 -23.10 7.98 67.90
C LEU A 22 -22.29 7.33 69.07
N VAL A 23 -21.05 7.87 69.26
CA VAL A 23 -20.39 8.40 70.51
C VAL A 23 -20.13 7.40 71.68
N SER A 24 -19.02 7.28 72.43
CA SER A 24 -17.81 8.06 72.81
C SER A 24 -16.79 7.18 73.55
N CYS A 25 -15.53 7.65 73.62
CA CYS A 25 -14.52 7.48 74.70
C CYS A 25 -14.04 6.07 75.08
N GLN A 26 -12.76 5.78 74.82
CA GLN A 26 -11.72 5.83 75.86
C GLN A 26 -10.33 5.78 75.22
N ARG A 27 -9.42 6.60 75.75
CA ARG A 27 -8.06 6.80 75.29
C ARG A 27 -7.17 6.25 76.41
N GLU A 28 -6.50 5.13 76.16
CA GLU A 28 -5.48 4.56 77.05
C GLU A 28 -4.13 4.67 76.33
N ALA A 29 -3.15 5.29 76.99
CA ALA A 29 -1.73 5.27 76.60
C ALA A 29 -1.12 3.94 77.12
N GLU A 30 -0.02 3.33 76.68
CA GLU A 30 1.14 3.60 75.82
C GLU A 30 1.84 2.21 75.67
N PRO A 31 2.59 1.91 74.60
CA PRO A 31 4.02 1.71 74.86
C PRO A 31 4.93 2.25 73.74
N VAL A 32 6.05 2.83 74.18
CA VAL A 32 7.18 3.33 73.39
C VAL A 32 7.69 2.27 72.41
N VAL A 33 7.66 2.58 71.11
CA VAL A 33 8.28 1.80 70.03
C VAL A 33 9.76 2.22 69.93
N PRO A 34 10.73 1.28 69.92
CA PRO A 34 12.14 1.61 69.68
C PRO A 34 12.32 2.19 68.26
N PRO A 35 13.32 3.04 68.02
CA PRO A 35 13.51 3.66 66.71
C PRO A 35 13.70 2.59 65.62
N PRO A 36 12.97 2.67 64.49
CA PRO A 36 13.12 1.72 63.40
C PRO A 36 14.51 1.84 62.77
N GLU A 37 15.16 0.69 62.58
CA GLU A 37 16.34 0.55 61.72
C GLU A 37 16.08 1.19 60.35
N ALA A 38 17.04 1.98 59.87
CA ALA A 38 16.98 2.61 58.56
C ALA A 38 16.82 1.54 57.47
N THR A 39 15.65 1.52 56.84
CA THR A 39 15.40 0.72 55.64
C THR A 39 16.37 1.18 54.55
N PRO A 40 17.17 0.30 53.93
CA PRO A 40 17.99 0.68 52.79
C PRO A 40 17.07 1.20 51.67
N PRO A 41 17.47 2.26 50.95
CA PRO A 41 16.63 2.86 49.92
C PRO A 41 16.20 1.78 48.91
N ALA A 42 14.90 1.72 48.66
CA ALA A 42 14.33 0.86 47.63
C ALA A 42 15.04 1.15 46.31
N ALA A 43 15.66 0.12 45.73
CA ALA A 43 16.21 0.20 44.39
C ALA A 43 15.08 0.61 43.44
N SER A 44 15.19 1.80 42.89
CA SER A 44 14.28 2.32 41.87
C SER A 44 14.22 1.32 40.72
N SER A 45 13.03 0.77 40.47
CA SER A 45 12.78 -0.09 39.33
C SER A 45 13.20 0.64 38.05
N PRO A 46 13.88 -0.03 37.09
CA PRO A 46 14.24 0.61 35.84
C PRO A 46 12.97 1.07 35.13
N GLU A 47 12.89 2.38 34.91
CA GLU A 47 11.81 3.01 34.15
C GLU A 47 11.78 2.37 32.76
N THR A 48 10.66 1.73 32.42
CA THR A 48 10.49 1.13 31.10
C THR A 48 10.48 2.27 30.09
N PRO A 49 11.43 2.33 29.14
CA PRO A 49 11.47 3.41 28.17
C PRO A 49 10.14 3.44 27.40
N PRO A 50 9.61 4.63 27.07
CA PRO A 50 8.35 4.73 26.35
C PRO A 50 8.44 3.93 25.05
N LEU A 51 7.48 3.02 24.86
CA LEU A 51 7.32 2.31 23.59
C LEU A 51 7.10 3.36 22.50
N ASN A 52 8.07 3.50 21.60
CA ASN A 52 7.92 4.31 20.39
C ASN A 52 6.65 3.78 19.67
N PRO A 53 5.70 4.64 19.27
CA PRO A 53 4.52 4.17 18.57
C PRO A 53 4.98 3.40 17.32
N ALA A 54 4.51 2.16 17.18
CA ALA A 54 4.87 1.31 16.05
C ALA A 54 4.53 2.05 14.75
N VAL A 55 5.56 2.48 14.01
CA VAL A 55 5.39 3.05 12.67
C VAL A 55 4.82 1.92 11.82
N ASN A 56 3.58 2.08 11.35
CA ASN A 56 2.99 1.11 10.42
C ASN A 56 3.87 1.11 9.16
N PRO A 57 4.57 0.01 8.83
CA PRO A 57 5.49 0.00 7.70
C PRO A 57 4.75 0.35 6.42
N ALA A 58 5.48 1.02 5.51
CA ALA A 58 4.96 1.29 4.18
C ALA A 58 4.62 -0.04 3.49
N LEU A 59 3.49 -0.06 2.78
CA LEU A 59 3.06 -1.19 1.96
C LEU A 59 4.12 -1.49 0.90
N ASP A 60 4.75 -2.65 1.00
CA ASP A 60 5.61 -3.18 -0.04
C ASP A 60 4.77 -3.75 -1.22
N ARG A 61 5.44 -4.23 -2.27
CA ARG A 61 4.76 -4.82 -3.44
C ARG A 61 3.85 -5.97 -3.05
N ARG A 62 4.31 -6.89 -2.21
CA ARG A 62 3.58 -8.09 -1.80
C ARG A 62 2.32 -7.72 -1.03
N GLU A 63 2.44 -6.75 -0.13
CA GLU A 63 1.34 -6.24 0.69
C GLU A 63 0.32 -5.49 -0.16
N LEU A 64 0.78 -4.64 -1.09
CA LEU A 64 -0.10 -4.00 -2.07
C LEU A 64 -0.84 -5.05 -2.92
N LEU A 65 -0.15 -6.04 -3.47
CA LEU A 65 -0.77 -7.07 -4.30
C LEU A 65 -1.75 -7.94 -3.52
N THR A 66 -1.47 -8.21 -2.24
CA THR A 66 -2.39 -8.91 -1.34
C THR A 66 -3.65 -8.09 -1.08
N ALA A 67 -3.51 -6.79 -0.83
CA ALA A 67 -4.64 -5.87 -0.68
C ALA A 67 -5.49 -5.80 -1.96
N VAL A 68 -4.85 -5.73 -3.13
CA VAL A 68 -5.54 -5.72 -4.42
C VAL A 68 -6.24 -7.05 -4.70
N ALA A 69 -5.62 -8.20 -4.38
CA ALA A 69 -6.24 -9.50 -4.55
C ALA A 69 -7.50 -9.65 -3.67
N ALA A 70 -7.46 -9.16 -2.43
CA ALA A 70 -8.63 -9.10 -1.55
C ALA A 70 -9.74 -8.21 -2.14
N ALA A 71 -9.40 -7.02 -2.65
CA ALA A 71 -10.36 -6.13 -3.31
C ALA A 71 -10.98 -6.77 -4.56
N ALA A 72 -10.19 -7.46 -5.40
CA ALA A 72 -10.68 -8.17 -6.57
C ALA A 72 -11.66 -9.30 -6.19
N SER A 73 -11.32 -10.08 -5.15
CA SER A 73 -12.19 -11.13 -4.63
C SER A 73 -13.52 -10.56 -4.12
N ASN A 74 -13.47 -9.49 -3.31
CA ASN A 74 -14.66 -8.83 -2.80
C ASN A 74 -15.54 -8.26 -3.92
N TYR A 75 -14.93 -7.64 -4.95
CA TYR A 75 -15.64 -7.18 -6.14
C TYR A 75 -16.35 -8.33 -6.85
N ALA A 76 -15.65 -9.44 -7.11
CA ALA A 76 -16.20 -10.60 -7.80
C ALA A 76 -17.33 -11.26 -7.00
N ALA A 77 -17.25 -11.24 -5.66
CA ALA A 77 -18.29 -11.72 -4.77
C ALA A 77 -19.49 -10.77 -4.62
N GLY A 78 -19.41 -9.54 -5.17
CA GLY A 78 -20.44 -8.51 -4.96
C GLY A 78 -20.52 -8.00 -3.52
N ALA A 79 -19.44 -8.12 -2.75
CA ALA A 79 -19.40 -7.66 -1.37
C ALA A 79 -19.51 -6.14 -1.28
N SER A 80 -20.26 -5.64 -0.30
CA SER A 80 -20.32 -4.21 0.00
C SER A 80 -19.00 -3.74 0.62
N ALA A 81 -18.64 -2.49 0.34
CA ALA A 81 -17.48 -1.87 0.95
C ALA A 81 -17.69 -1.69 2.47
N ALA A 82 -16.61 -1.85 3.23
CA ALA A 82 -16.59 -1.45 4.63
C ALA A 82 -16.81 0.07 4.75
N ALA A 83 -17.33 0.53 5.89
CA ALA A 83 -17.60 1.96 6.12
C ALA A 83 -16.34 2.84 6.06
N ALA A 84 -15.17 2.28 6.39
CA ALA A 84 -13.87 2.92 6.23
C ALA A 84 -12.87 1.91 5.65
N ASP A 85 -12.10 2.33 4.64
CA ASP A 85 -11.06 1.50 4.03
C ASP A 85 -9.73 1.71 4.78
N PRO A 86 -9.18 0.68 5.45
CA PRO A 86 -7.98 0.81 6.28
C PRO A 86 -6.70 1.07 5.48
N LEU A 87 -6.74 0.98 4.15
CA LEU A 87 -5.60 1.31 3.30
C LEU A 87 -5.46 2.82 3.10
N VAL A 88 -6.54 3.58 3.18
CA VAL A 88 -6.51 5.03 2.96
C VAL A 88 -5.58 5.69 3.96
N GLY A 89 -4.63 6.48 3.46
CA GLY A 89 -3.60 7.16 4.25
C GLY A 89 -2.37 6.32 4.57
N ARG A 90 -2.35 5.02 4.28
CA ARG A 90 -1.14 4.21 4.45
C ARG A 90 -0.05 4.65 3.48
N GLN A 91 1.19 4.66 3.94
CA GLN A 91 2.35 4.80 3.07
C GLN A 91 2.54 3.53 2.23
N PHE A 92 3.12 3.68 1.05
CA PHE A 92 3.58 2.56 0.22
C PHE A 92 4.97 2.84 -0.37
N ASP A 93 5.73 1.78 -0.59
CA ASP A 93 7.03 1.77 -1.25
C ASP A 93 7.11 0.51 -2.11
N VAL A 94 6.84 0.65 -3.40
CA VAL A 94 6.74 -0.48 -4.32
C VAL A 94 7.84 -0.40 -5.37
N ARG A 95 8.58 -1.50 -5.53
CA ARG A 95 9.56 -1.67 -6.61
C ARG A 95 8.97 -2.54 -7.71
N LEU A 96 9.04 -2.02 -8.93
CA LEU A 96 8.55 -2.66 -10.14
C LEU A 96 9.74 -3.00 -11.05
N ALA A 97 10.06 -4.28 -11.19
CA ALA A 97 11.09 -4.72 -12.13
C ALA A 97 10.67 -4.46 -13.58
N PHE A 98 11.61 -3.97 -14.39
CA PHE A 98 11.43 -3.80 -15.83
C PHE A 98 12.73 -4.11 -16.60
N GLY A 99 12.61 -4.29 -17.92
CA GLY A 99 13.76 -4.66 -18.76
C GLY A 99 14.22 -6.11 -18.63
N CYS A 100 13.39 -6.96 -18.03
CA CYS A 100 13.71 -8.36 -17.75
C CYS A 100 13.91 -9.22 -19.01
N GLU A 101 13.30 -8.83 -20.12
CA GLU A 101 13.36 -9.55 -21.41
C GLU A 101 14.32 -8.87 -22.41
N GLY A 102 15.09 -7.89 -21.94
CA GLY A 102 15.99 -7.10 -22.78
C GLY A 102 15.42 -5.73 -23.18
N PRO A 103 16.04 -5.06 -24.16
CA PRO A 103 15.67 -3.72 -24.57
C PRO A 103 14.36 -3.74 -25.38
N GLU A 104 13.53 -2.75 -25.14
CA GLU A 104 12.29 -2.51 -25.88
C GLU A 104 12.48 -1.36 -26.88
N ALA A 105 11.69 -1.35 -27.95
CA ALA A 105 11.67 -0.21 -28.85
C ALA A 105 11.20 1.05 -28.09
N PRO A 106 11.85 2.21 -28.31
CA PRO A 106 11.32 3.45 -27.76
C PRO A 106 9.90 3.68 -28.29
N PRO A 107 8.98 4.23 -27.47
CA PRO A 107 7.66 4.60 -27.95
C PRO A 107 7.80 5.60 -29.11
N ALA A 108 6.87 5.54 -30.05
CA ALA A 108 6.80 6.52 -31.12
C ALA A 108 6.68 7.94 -30.53
N ASP A 109 7.27 8.93 -31.20
CA ASP A 109 7.22 10.32 -30.75
C ASP A 109 5.76 10.78 -30.58
N GLY A 110 5.45 11.33 -29.42
CA GLY A 110 4.08 11.77 -29.08
C GLY A 110 3.08 10.65 -28.78
N ALA A 111 3.50 9.38 -28.73
CA ALA A 111 2.65 8.30 -28.26
C ALA A 111 2.22 8.54 -26.81
N ALA A 112 0.94 8.26 -26.52
CA ALA A 112 0.44 8.30 -25.16
C ALA A 112 1.22 7.32 -24.28
N GLY A 113 1.50 7.73 -23.03
CA GLY A 113 2.05 6.82 -22.05
C GLY A 113 1.11 5.64 -21.82
N ASP A 114 1.66 4.45 -21.66
CA ASP A 114 0.91 3.26 -21.27
C ASP A 114 1.02 2.96 -19.78
N GLY A 115 1.85 3.71 -19.02
CA GLY A 115 2.08 3.48 -17.61
C GLY A 115 3.09 2.35 -17.30
N LEU A 116 3.84 1.87 -18.29
CA LEU A 116 4.88 0.86 -18.12
C LEU A 116 6.29 1.43 -18.34
N ALA A 117 7.20 0.99 -17.47
CA ALA A 117 8.62 1.32 -17.56
C ALA A 117 9.32 0.41 -18.56
N ARG A 118 10.27 0.99 -19.30
CA ARG A 118 11.03 0.30 -20.36
C ARG A 118 12.45 0.83 -20.42
N TRP A 119 13.35 0.05 -21.02
CA TRP A 119 14.65 0.55 -21.42
C TRP A 119 14.93 0.26 -22.90
N SER A 120 15.79 1.07 -23.50
CA SER A 120 16.23 0.93 -24.88
C SER A 120 17.69 1.33 -25.03
N TRP A 121 18.32 0.86 -26.09
CA TRP A 121 19.62 1.40 -26.51
C TRP A 121 19.43 2.79 -27.13
N GLY A 122 20.33 3.71 -26.82
CA GLY A 122 20.49 4.92 -27.60
C GLY A 122 21.31 4.70 -28.88
N PRO A 123 21.64 5.80 -29.59
CA PRO A 123 22.39 5.75 -30.85
C PRO A 123 23.66 4.92 -30.70
N GLU A 124 23.91 4.05 -31.68
CA GLU A 124 25.11 3.19 -31.74
C GLU A 124 25.35 2.34 -30.47
N ARG A 125 24.31 2.12 -29.66
CA ARG A 125 24.39 1.45 -28.34
C ARG A 125 25.35 2.11 -27.35
N GLN A 126 25.66 3.40 -27.53
CA GLN A 126 26.55 4.15 -26.64
C GLN A 126 25.88 4.59 -25.33
N THR A 127 24.55 4.48 -25.25
CA THR A 127 23.77 4.85 -24.07
C THR A 127 22.65 3.86 -23.82
N ILE A 128 22.21 3.77 -22.57
CA ILE A 128 20.95 3.13 -22.20
C ILE A 128 19.96 4.22 -21.81
N ARG A 129 18.75 4.17 -22.38
CA ARG A 129 17.66 5.09 -22.08
C ARG A 129 16.60 4.36 -21.26
N LEU A 130 16.33 4.86 -20.06
CA LEU A 130 15.23 4.41 -19.21
C LEU A 130 14.07 5.39 -19.36
N SER A 131 12.84 4.87 -19.46
CA SER A 131 11.66 5.71 -19.52
C SER A 131 10.45 5.08 -18.84
N LEU A 132 9.64 5.92 -18.21
CA LEU A 132 8.32 5.61 -17.71
C LEU A 132 7.40 6.79 -18.02
N THR A 133 6.43 6.58 -18.91
CA THR A 133 5.44 7.60 -19.24
C THR A 133 4.10 7.20 -18.63
N PRO A 134 3.52 7.99 -17.71
CA PRO A 134 2.23 7.66 -17.12
C PRO A 134 1.13 7.63 -18.19
N GLY A 135 0.18 6.72 -18.05
CA GLY A 135 -1.03 6.72 -18.88
C GLY A 135 -2.00 7.81 -18.44
N ASP A 136 -2.72 8.43 -19.39
CA ASP A 136 -3.84 9.30 -19.04
C ASP A 136 -5.08 8.45 -18.74
N TRP A 137 -5.41 8.32 -17.46
CA TRP A 137 -6.57 7.57 -16.99
C TRP A 137 -7.76 8.45 -16.61
N THR A 138 -7.64 9.77 -16.75
CA THR A 138 -8.63 10.77 -16.30
C THR A 138 -10.04 10.44 -16.81
N ARG A 139 -10.17 10.10 -18.09
CA ARG A 139 -11.44 9.72 -18.74
C ARG A 139 -11.56 8.23 -19.00
N SER A 140 -10.67 7.42 -18.44
CA SER A 140 -10.71 5.97 -18.64
C SER A 140 -11.87 5.33 -17.88
N ALA A 141 -12.34 4.19 -18.37
CA ALA A 141 -13.34 3.41 -17.67
C ALA A 141 -12.81 2.76 -16.36
N LEU A 142 -11.50 2.84 -16.07
CA LEU A 142 -10.95 2.48 -14.75
C LEU A 142 -11.34 3.50 -13.67
N ILE A 143 -11.53 4.77 -14.07
CA ILE A 143 -11.86 5.90 -13.18
C ILE A 143 -13.34 6.31 -13.32
N ALA A 144 -14.03 5.89 -14.38
CA ALA A 144 -15.44 6.16 -14.57
C ALA A 144 -16.31 5.75 -13.37
N GLY A 145 -17.25 6.63 -13.00
CA GLY A 145 -18.10 6.45 -11.82
C GLY A 145 -17.37 6.59 -10.47
N ALA A 146 -16.13 7.09 -10.46
CA ALA A 146 -15.37 7.42 -9.26
C ALA A 146 -15.33 8.93 -9.01
N GLY A 147 -16.40 9.67 -9.33
CA GLY A 147 -16.43 11.12 -9.13
C GLY A 147 -15.44 11.88 -10.01
N GLN A 148 -15.53 11.69 -11.34
CA GLN A 148 -14.68 12.36 -12.34
C GLN A 148 -14.63 13.88 -12.18
N ASP A 149 -15.65 14.49 -11.58
CA ASP A 149 -15.72 15.93 -11.33
C ASP A 149 -14.79 16.41 -10.19
N ARG A 150 -14.26 15.50 -9.35
CA ARG A 150 -13.34 15.83 -8.26
C ARG A 150 -11.87 15.81 -8.64
N TRP A 151 -11.52 15.11 -9.72
CA TRP A 151 -10.13 14.94 -10.14
C TRP A 151 -9.88 15.67 -11.45
N GLU A 152 -8.92 16.60 -11.44
CA GLU A 152 -8.49 17.29 -12.65
C GLU A 152 -7.69 16.37 -13.58
N ALA A 153 -6.93 15.44 -13.00
CA ALA A 153 -6.13 14.50 -13.75
C ALA A 153 -5.93 13.19 -12.97
N VAL A 154 -5.80 12.08 -13.70
CA VAL A 154 -5.36 10.80 -13.17
C VAL A 154 -4.26 10.22 -14.05
N GLU A 155 -3.08 10.04 -13.46
CA GLU A 155 -1.92 9.45 -14.10
C GLU A 155 -1.78 7.98 -13.70
N GLY A 156 -1.78 7.10 -14.69
CA GLY A 156 -1.82 5.66 -14.51
C GLY A 156 -0.47 4.98 -14.63
N PHE A 157 -0.19 4.06 -13.71
CA PHE A 157 1.00 3.21 -13.71
C PHE A 157 0.58 1.76 -13.55
N TRP A 158 1.04 0.88 -14.43
CA TRP A 158 0.75 -0.55 -14.31
C TRP A 158 1.77 -1.25 -13.41
N VAL A 159 1.28 -2.16 -12.58
CA VAL A 159 2.10 -3.08 -11.79
C VAL A 159 2.39 -4.30 -12.67
N ALA A 160 3.54 -4.29 -13.34
CA ALA A 160 3.96 -5.39 -14.22
C ALA A 160 3.95 -6.72 -13.46
N ARG A 161 3.46 -7.79 -14.11
CA ARG A 161 3.40 -9.16 -13.57
C ARG A 161 2.75 -9.20 -12.19
N ALA A 162 1.53 -8.70 -12.06
CA ALA A 162 0.80 -8.59 -10.81
C ALA A 162 0.49 -9.95 -10.09
N TRP A 163 0.80 -11.08 -10.72
CA TRP A 163 0.77 -12.41 -10.10
C TRP A 163 2.06 -12.76 -9.35
N MET A 164 3.09 -11.90 -9.41
CA MET A 164 4.39 -12.10 -8.78
C MET A 164 4.57 -11.12 -7.63
N ASN A 165 4.68 -11.63 -6.40
CA ASN A 165 4.88 -10.83 -5.19
C ASN A 165 6.30 -10.31 -5.05
N ALA A 166 7.27 -10.91 -5.73
CA ALA A 166 8.66 -10.48 -5.69
C ALA A 166 8.90 -9.23 -6.56
N ASP A 167 9.86 -8.41 -6.15
CA ASP A 167 10.20 -7.11 -6.76
C ASP A 167 11.26 -7.22 -7.87
N GLY A 168 11.76 -8.43 -8.13
CA GLY A 168 12.80 -8.71 -9.11
C GLY A 168 12.25 -9.17 -10.46
N CYS A 169 13.15 -9.37 -11.42
CA CYS A 169 12.80 -10.04 -12.67
C CYS A 169 12.42 -11.50 -12.44
N PRO A 170 11.49 -12.06 -13.23
CA PRO A 170 11.14 -13.48 -13.14
C PRO A 170 12.35 -14.35 -13.46
N SER A 171 12.55 -15.42 -12.70
CA SER A 171 13.60 -16.43 -12.92
C SER A 171 13.08 -17.66 -13.68
N VAL A 172 11.77 -17.77 -13.87
CA VAL A 172 11.15 -18.87 -14.60
C VAL A 172 11.55 -18.82 -16.08
N ARG A 173 11.89 -19.98 -16.64
CA ARG A 173 12.15 -20.13 -18.07
C ARG A 173 10.85 -20.39 -18.81
N ALA A 174 10.77 -19.93 -20.05
CA ALA A 174 9.67 -20.28 -20.94
C ALA A 174 9.56 -21.82 -21.06
N ASP A 175 8.33 -22.30 -21.19
CA ASP A 175 8.07 -23.72 -21.41
C ASP A 175 8.74 -24.15 -22.73
N PRO A 176 9.70 -25.09 -22.71
CA PRO A 176 10.40 -25.52 -23.92
C PRO A 176 9.49 -26.24 -24.91
N LEU A 177 8.30 -26.69 -24.49
CA LEU A 177 7.31 -27.32 -25.35
C LEU A 177 6.33 -26.32 -25.97
N ALA A 178 6.31 -25.07 -25.48
CA ALA A 178 5.47 -24.04 -26.08
C ALA A 178 5.97 -23.71 -27.49
N SER A 179 5.08 -23.83 -28.47
CA SER A 179 5.38 -23.47 -29.85
C SER A 179 5.06 -22.00 -30.10
N GLY A 180 6.09 -21.22 -30.44
CA GLY A 180 5.96 -19.81 -30.80
C GLY A 180 5.94 -18.85 -29.60
N PRO A 181 5.99 -17.52 -29.86
CA PRO A 181 5.95 -16.50 -28.83
C PRO A 181 4.57 -16.50 -28.15
N ALA A 182 4.55 -16.69 -26.82
CA ALA A 182 3.35 -16.55 -26.03
C ALA A 182 2.97 -15.07 -25.91
N ALA A 183 1.70 -14.75 -26.13
CA ALA A 183 1.20 -13.40 -25.88
C ALA A 183 1.28 -13.08 -24.38
N PRO A 184 1.75 -11.88 -23.98
CA PRO A 184 1.78 -11.50 -22.58
C PRO A 184 0.36 -11.38 -22.02
N SER A 185 0.19 -11.82 -20.77
CA SER A 185 -1.07 -11.60 -20.04
C SER A 185 -1.37 -10.10 -19.94
N PRO A 186 -2.64 -9.68 -20.10
CA PRO A 186 -3.01 -8.27 -19.95
C PRO A 186 -2.75 -7.77 -18.53
N GLN A 187 -2.57 -6.45 -18.40
CA GLN A 187 -2.39 -5.80 -17.10
C GLN A 187 -3.69 -5.83 -16.29
N THR A 188 -3.59 -6.18 -15.00
CA THR A 188 -4.75 -6.33 -14.11
C THR A 188 -4.65 -5.51 -12.83
N VAL A 189 -3.48 -4.96 -12.51
CA VAL A 189 -3.27 -4.14 -11.31
C VAL A 189 -2.53 -2.87 -11.67
N GLY A 190 -3.08 -1.73 -11.25
CA GLY A 190 -2.48 -0.42 -11.48
C GLY A 190 -2.50 0.50 -10.26
N LEU A 191 -1.69 1.54 -10.32
CA LEU A 191 -1.70 2.69 -9.42
C LEU A 191 -2.22 3.90 -10.19
N ALA A 192 -3.26 4.52 -9.66
CA ALA A 192 -3.85 5.74 -10.19
C ALA A 192 -3.35 6.92 -9.33
N ALA A 193 -2.36 7.65 -9.81
CA ALA A 193 -1.93 8.89 -9.19
C ALA A 193 -2.98 9.98 -9.45
N VAL A 194 -3.63 10.43 -8.38
CA VAL A 194 -4.82 11.29 -8.46
C VAL A 194 -4.49 12.73 -8.12
N PHE A 195 -5.03 13.67 -8.89
CA PHE A 195 -4.83 15.10 -8.69
C PHE A 195 -6.18 15.80 -8.60
N GLU A 196 -6.44 16.43 -7.46
CA GLU A 196 -7.73 17.10 -7.17
C GLU A 196 -7.95 18.35 -8.03
N ALA A 197 -9.22 18.63 -8.33
CA ALA A 197 -9.63 19.84 -9.01
C ALA A 197 -9.21 21.10 -8.23
N GLY A 198 -8.44 21.99 -8.86
CA GLY A 198 -7.92 23.20 -8.23
C GLY A 198 -6.81 22.94 -7.20
N GLY A 199 -6.39 21.69 -7.04
CA GLY A 199 -5.26 21.29 -6.22
C GLY A 199 -3.92 21.68 -6.86
N SER A 200 -2.83 21.38 -6.15
CA SER A 200 -1.49 21.60 -6.68
C SER A 200 -1.27 20.81 -7.97
N ARG A 201 -0.75 21.50 -8.99
CA ARG A 201 -0.30 20.86 -10.24
C ARG A 201 1.15 20.37 -10.15
N LEU A 202 1.82 20.60 -9.01
CA LEU A 202 3.16 20.09 -8.76
C LEU A 202 3.14 18.57 -8.72
N GLY A 203 4.19 17.94 -9.25
CA GLY A 203 4.29 16.48 -9.36
C GLY A 203 3.59 15.87 -10.59
N ARG A 204 2.60 16.55 -11.19
CA ARG A 204 1.96 16.09 -12.45
C ARG A 204 2.97 16.02 -13.58
N ARG A 205 2.93 14.94 -14.34
CA ARG A 205 3.74 14.76 -15.54
C ARG A 205 3.07 15.32 -16.79
N ASN A 206 1.74 15.34 -16.84
CA ASN A 206 0.96 15.73 -18.02
C ASN A 206 1.49 15.03 -19.30
N GLY A 207 1.68 13.71 -19.20
CA GLY A 207 2.21 12.89 -20.29
C GLY A 207 3.73 12.94 -20.48
N ARG A 208 4.48 13.72 -19.70
CA ARG A 208 5.95 13.74 -19.78
C ARG A 208 6.57 12.53 -19.09
N ALA A 209 7.40 11.78 -19.82
CA ALA A 209 8.16 10.67 -19.25
C ALA A 209 9.02 11.08 -18.04
N TYR A 210 9.11 10.19 -17.06
CA TYR A 210 10.31 10.06 -16.23
C TYR A 210 11.38 9.43 -17.11
N ALA A 211 12.49 10.12 -17.33
CA ALA A 211 13.49 9.70 -18.31
C ALA A 211 14.90 9.85 -17.74
N HIS A 212 15.72 8.81 -17.93
CA HIS A 212 17.11 8.80 -17.51
C HIS A 212 17.97 8.19 -18.61
N THR A 213 19.20 8.71 -18.77
CA THR A 213 20.17 8.20 -19.75
C THR A 213 21.43 7.79 -19.02
N ILE A 214 21.74 6.51 -19.09
CA ILE A 214 22.99 5.95 -18.60
C ILE A 214 24.00 6.04 -19.73
N ARG A 215 25.18 6.58 -19.40
CA ARG A 215 26.36 6.58 -20.26
C ARG A 215 27.41 5.69 -19.59
N ALA A 216 28.26 5.06 -20.39
CA ALA A 216 29.34 4.29 -19.82
C ALA A 216 30.40 5.16 -19.14
N ALA A 217 31.13 4.56 -18.21
CA ALA A 217 32.35 5.13 -17.68
C ALA A 217 33.52 4.65 -18.55
N GLY A 218 34.10 5.55 -19.35
CA GLY A 218 35.23 5.26 -20.24
C GLY A 218 34.85 4.84 -21.66
N ASP A 219 35.78 4.20 -22.35
CA ASP A 219 35.67 3.90 -23.79
C ASP A 219 34.84 2.64 -24.11
N ALA A 220 34.54 1.80 -23.11
CA ALA A 220 33.61 0.68 -23.26
C ALA A 220 32.16 1.19 -23.26
N GLY A 221 31.28 0.64 -24.10
CA GLY A 221 29.85 0.97 -24.08
C GLY A 221 29.13 0.48 -22.81
N PRO A 222 27.92 0.99 -22.50
CA PRO A 222 27.19 0.58 -21.32
C PRO A 222 26.77 -0.89 -21.42
N GLU A 223 26.90 -1.61 -20.30
CA GLU A 223 26.52 -3.03 -20.23
C GLU A 223 25.00 -3.20 -20.08
N ALA A 224 24.47 -4.26 -20.69
CA ALA A 224 23.07 -4.62 -20.51
C ALA A 224 22.81 -5.00 -19.04
N PRO A 225 21.68 -4.59 -18.46
CA PRO A 225 21.42 -4.81 -17.03
C PRO A 225 21.19 -6.29 -16.71
N ALA A 226 22.12 -6.89 -15.95
CA ALA A 226 21.90 -8.22 -15.38
C ALA A 226 20.75 -8.16 -14.36
N GLY A 227 19.63 -8.82 -14.69
CA GLY A 227 18.44 -8.83 -13.83
C GLY A 227 17.57 -7.58 -13.91
N GLY A 228 17.70 -6.78 -14.98
CA GLY A 228 16.86 -5.62 -15.28
C GLY A 228 17.05 -4.41 -14.35
N TYR A 229 16.12 -3.46 -14.43
CA TYR A 229 16.06 -2.26 -13.58
C TYR A 229 14.84 -2.31 -12.67
N ARG A 230 14.73 -1.35 -11.74
CA ARG A 230 13.51 -1.13 -10.94
C ARG A 230 13.01 0.28 -11.12
N VAL A 231 11.69 0.43 -11.16
CA VAL A 231 11.03 1.68 -10.81
C VAL A 231 10.56 1.57 -9.39
N ARG A 232 11.01 2.49 -8.54
CA ARG A 232 10.47 2.67 -7.20
C ARG A 232 9.40 3.75 -7.21
N LEU A 233 8.22 3.39 -6.74
CA LEU A 233 7.08 4.29 -6.56
C LEU A 233 6.78 4.36 -5.06
N GLU A 234 6.94 5.54 -4.48
CA GLU A 234 6.63 5.79 -3.08
C GLU A 234 5.56 6.85 -2.94
N GLY A 235 4.75 6.74 -1.90
CA GLY A 235 3.76 7.75 -1.59
C GLY A 235 2.77 7.29 -0.54
N ARG A 236 1.54 7.82 -0.66
CA ARG A 236 0.41 7.47 0.21
C ARG A 236 -0.77 6.96 -0.60
N ILE A 237 -1.47 5.97 -0.07
CA ILE A 237 -2.74 5.50 -0.60
C ILE A 237 -3.78 6.60 -0.39
N ALA A 238 -4.43 7.02 -1.47
CA ALA A 238 -5.52 7.98 -1.45
C ALA A 238 -6.87 7.27 -1.44
N ALA A 239 -7.94 8.04 -1.27
CA ALA A 239 -9.31 7.55 -1.43
C ALA A 239 -9.88 7.97 -2.78
N PHE A 240 -10.60 7.06 -3.43
CA PHE A 240 -11.60 7.42 -4.42
C PHE A 240 -12.74 8.20 -3.73
N PRO A 241 -13.54 8.98 -4.47
CA PRO A 241 -14.69 9.72 -3.92
C PRO A 241 -15.75 8.88 -3.20
N ASP A 242 -15.77 7.56 -3.42
CA ASP A 242 -16.61 6.60 -2.70
C ASP A 242 -15.97 6.11 -1.38
N GLY A 243 -14.82 6.66 -0.99
CA GLY A 243 -14.10 6.35 0.23
C GLY A 243 -13.16 5.13 0.14
N ARG A 244 -13.19 4.37 -0.97
CA ARG A 244 -12.35 3.18 -1.14
C ARG A 244 -10.94 3.55 -1.57
N ALA A 245 -9.94 2.77 -1.18
CA ALA A 245 -8.58 2.89 -1.69
C ALA A 245 -8.40 2.20 -3.05
N ILE A 246 -9.11 1.09 -3.27
CA ILE A 246 -8.98 0.25 -4.46
C ILE A 246 -10.33 0.12 -5.14
N ARG A 247 -10.34 0.32 -6.47
CA ARG A 247 -11.50 0.05 -7.32
C ARG A 247 -11.18 -1.04 -8.32
N CYS A 248 -12.13 -1.94 -8.49
CA CYS A 248 -12.03 -3.03 -9.45
C CYS A 248 -13.17 -2.94 -10.47
N ARG A 249 -12.91 -3.48 -11.66
CA ARG A 249 -13.92 -3.64 -12.71
C ARG A 249 -13.63 -4.89 -13.54
N ALA A 250 -14.68 -5.52 -14.04
CA ALA A 250 -14.61 -6.62 -14.99
C ALA A 250 -15.74 -6.46 -16.02
N ALA A 251 -15.57 -6.97 -17.24
CA ALA A 251 -16.65 -6.92 -18.23
C ALA A 251 -17.77 -7.93 -17.91
N ASN A 252 -17.44 -9.03 -17.24
CA ASN A 252 -18.37 -10.05 -16.76
C ASN A 252 -17.75 -10.84 -15.57
N PRO A 253 -18.53 -11.68 -14.86
CA PRO A 253 -18.04 -12.44 -13.70
C PRO A 253 -16.92 -13.46 -13.99
N ASP A 254 -16.80 -13.94 -15.22
CA ASP A 254 -15.79 -14.93 -15.63
C ASP A 254 -14.45 -14.29 -16.02
N GLN A 255 -14.37 -12.96 -16.00
CA GLN A 255 -13.14 -12.23 -16.23
C GLN A 255 -12.49 -11.84 -14.91
N ARG A 256 -11.17 -12.06 -14.83
CA ARG A 256 -10.37 -11.50 -13.74
C ARG A 256 -10.53 -9.97 -13.72
N PRO A 257 -10.92 -9.36 -12.57
CA PRO A 257 -11.06 -7.92 -12.49
C PRO A 257 -9.73 -7.19 -12.72
N VAL A 258 -9.82 -6.03 -13.37
CA VAL A 258 -8.76 -5.02 -13.38
C VAL A 258 -8.99 -4.10 -12.19
N CYS A 259 -8.00 -3.99 -11.32
CA CYS A 259 -8.07 -3.20 -10.10
C CYS A 259 -7.02 -2.09 -10.11
N VAL A 260 -7.40 -0.90 -9.65
CA VAL A 260 -6.52 0.25 -9.51
C VAL A 260 -6.60 0.82 -8.10
N ALA A 261 -5.44 1.10 -7.50
CA ALA A 261 -5.35 1.78 -6.21
C ALA A 261 -5.16 3.29 -6.42
N ALA A 262 -5.93 4.13 -5.73
CA ALA A 262 -5.71 5.56 -5.75
C ALA A 262 -4.47 5.89 -4.90
N VAL A 263 -3.57 6.74 -5.42
CA VAL A 263 -2.34 7.12 -4.74
C VAL A 263 -2.01 8.61 -4.92
N GLN A 264 -1.27 9.15 -3.97
CA GLN A 264 -0.49 10.37 -4.12
C GLN A 264 0.98 9.96 -4.12
N LEU A 265 1.71 10.27 -5.19
CA LEU A 265 3.13 9.92 -5.31
C LEU A 265 3.98 11.00 -4.63
N ASP A 266 4.85 10.57 -3.71
CA ASP A 266 5.86 11.41 -3.07
C ASP A 266 7.23 11.25 -3.73
N ARG A 267 7.49 10.09 -4.37
CA ARG A 267 8.76 9.80 -5.05
C ARG A 267 8.56 8.82 -6.22
N VAL A 268 9.27 9.10 -7.31
CA VAL A 268 9.53 8.12 -8.38
C VAL A 268 11.03 8.03 -8.55
N ALA A 269 11.59 6.82 -8.64
CA ALA A 269 13.02 6.64 -8.89
C ALA A 269 13.29 5.47 -9.84
N PHE A 270 14.36 5.58 -10.62
CA PHE A 270 14.96 4.42 -11.28
C PHE A 270 16.10 3.89 -10.44
N GLU A 271 16.15 2.57 -10.29
CA GLU A 271 17.18 1.86 -9.53
C GLU A 271 17.79 0.71 -10.36
N THR A 272 19.03 0.36 -10.07
CA THR A 272 19.66 -0.87 -10.56
C THR A 272 19.06 -2.10 -9.89
N ALA A 273 19.44 -3.30 -10.34
CA ALA A 273 19.03 -4.53 -9.68
C ALA A 273 19.53 -4.68 -8.24
N GLY A 274 20.68 -4.07 -7.93
CA GLY A 274 21.25 -4.04 -6.59
C GLY A 274 20.65 -2.98 -5.66
N GLY A 275 19.70 -2.16 -6.15
CA GLY A 275 19.05 -1.10 -5.37
C GLY A 275 19.79 0.24 -5.39
N GLU A 276 20.81 0.41 -6.24
CA GLU A 276 21.46 1.70 -6.44
C GLU A 276 20.51 2.66 -7.17
N THR A 277 20.29 3.86 -6.64
CA THR A 277 19.45 4.88 -7.28
C THR A 277 20.19 5.54 -8.45
N LEU A 278 19.60 5.46 -9.63
CA LEU A 278 20.12 6.07 -10.87
C LEU A 278 19.59 7.50 -11.08
N SER A 279 18.32 7.71 -10.76
CA SER A 279 17.65 9.00 -10.88
C SER A 279 16.39 9.03 -10.05
N GLU A 280 15.99 10.22 -9.62
CA GLU A 280 14.86 10.42 -8.73
C GLU A 280 14.08 11.69 -9.07
N TRP A 281 12.77 11.63 -8.85
CA TRP A 281 11.84 12.74 -8.98
C TRP A 281 10.94 12.80 -7.74
N ARG A 282 10.79 14.00 -7.19
CA ARG A 282 9.85 14.33 -6.11
C ARG A 282 8.92 15.46 -6.56
N PRO A 283 7.65 15.48 -6.14
CA PRO A 283 6.83 16.69 -6.18
C PRO A 283 7.56 17.75 -5.35
N GLY A 284 7.87 18.90 -5.96
CA GLY A 284 8.62 19.98 -5.33
C GLY A 284 7.88 20.67 -4.18
#